data_AF-A0A3B0ZFN6-F1
#
_entry.id   AF-A0A3B0ZFN6-F1
#
_cell.length_a   1.000
_cell.length_b   1.000
_cell.length_c   1.000
_cell.angle_alpha   90.00
_cell.angle_beta   90.00
_cell.angle_gamma   90.00
#
_symmetry.space_group_name_H-M   'P 1'
#
loop_
_entity.id
_entity.type
_entity.pdbx_description
1 polymer ?
#
loop_
_entity_poly.entity_id
_entity_poly.type
_entity_poly.pdbx_seq_one_letter_code
_entity_poly.pdbx_strand_id
1 'polypeptide(L)'
;MDGVIEPVFVVFEVVEQIDNSLAEGMGRRTAVQQQKERAGYRNLDRMIEQKLSQGKKPQIALICGKTSMVLQDVFSALNDAKPNYKLVEHRVNLSSKKGIINAFAQLNKEPLDGIAIIRGGGPGLEIFDDVEIAEASLKLKPVLITAIGHAQDDTLLQQIADKKFATPTALGNYLREMVEGGGETAVSNTKQPNKNQTSMTPATWIAI
;
A
#
# COMPACT_ATOMS: atom_id res chain seq x y z
N MET A 1 7.94 -62.24 33.07
CA MET A 1 6.77 -61.75 32.28
C MET A 1 7.06 -60.28 32.08
N ASP A 2 7.88 -59.96 31.10
CA ASP A 2 8.55 -58.66 31.02
C ASP A 2 8.21 -58.03 29.68
N GLY A 3 7.06 -57.36 29.65
CA GLY A 3 6.60 -56.58 28.50
C GLY A 3 7.08 -55.15 28.63
N VAL A 4 8.22 -54.83 28.02
CA VAL A 4 8.68 -53.45 27.86
C VAL A 4 7.92 -52.85 26.68
N ILE A 5 7.13 -51.81 26.94
CA ILE A 5 6.45 -51.03 25.90
C ILE A 5 7.37 -49.86 25.54
N GLU A 6 7.93 -49.87 24.34
CA GLU A 6 8.63 -48.71 23.78
C GLU A 6 7.63 -47.78 23.10
N PRO A 7 7.58 -46.48 23.44
CA PRO A 7 6.76 -45.52 22.72
C PRO A 7 7.44 -45.11 21.41
N VAL A 8 6.83 -45.47 20.29
CA VAL A 8 7.24 -44.98 18.96
C VAL A 8 6.62 -43.59 18.75
N PHE A 9 7.45 -42.55 18.80
CA PHE A 9 7.05 -41.18 18.45
C PHE A 9 7.12 -40.96 16.93
N VAL A 10 5.97 -40.76 16.30
CA VAL A 10 5.89 -40.36 14.88
C VAL A 10 5.88 -38.84 14.81
N VAL A 11 7.05 -38.23 14.64
CA VAL A 11 7.22 -36.77 14.50
C VAL A 11 8.16 -36.49 13.31
N PHE A 12 7.71 -36.70 12.07
CA PHE A 12 8.53 -36.32 10.90
C PHE A 12 7.75 -35.76 9.69
N GLU A 13 6.43 -35.95 9.58
CA GLU A 13 5.70 -35.52 8.37
C GLU A 13 5.17 -34.08 8.41
N VAL A 14 5.05 -33.49 9.60
CA VAL A 14 4.45 -32.14 9.78
C VAL A 14 5.44 -31.01 9.43
N VAL A 15 6.75 -31.25 9.56
CA VAL A 15 7.77 -30.20 9.34
C VAL A 15 7.92 -29.86 7.86
N GLU A 16 7.93 -30.87 6.99
CA GLU A 16 8.16 -30.69 5.55
C GLU A 16 7.00 -29.97 4.85
N GLN A 17 5.75 -30.22 5.28
CA GLN A 17 4.57 -29.51 4.77
C GLN A 17 4.57 -28.02 5.16
N ILE A 18 5.04 -27.71 6.37
CA ILE A 18 5.16 -26.32 6.84
C ILE A 18 6.23 -25.59 6.03
N ASP A 19 7.41 -26.18 5.84
CA ASP A 19 8.50 -25.58 5.07
C ASP A 19 8.10 -25.29 3.61
N ASN A 20 7.41 -26.22 2.96
CA ASN A 20 6.98 -26.03 1.57
C ASN A 20 5.91 -24.92 1.45
N SER A 21 4.94 -24.86 2.37
CA SER A 21 3.91 -23.83 2.37
C SER A 21 4.46 -22.41 2.64
N LEU A 22 5.49 -22.32 3.49
CA LEU A 22 6.18 -21.06 3.79
C LEU A 22 7.01 -20.60 2.58
N ALA A 23 7.72 -21.51 1.93
CA ALA A 23 8.49 -21.23 0.73
C ALA A 23 7.59 -20.76 -0.43
N GLU A 24 6.44 -21.42 -0.65
CA GLU A 24 5.44 -21.00 -1.63
C GLU A 24 4.86 -19.60 -1.30
N GLY A 25 4.55 -19.34 -0.02
CA GLY A 25 4.07 -18.04 0.44
C GLY A 25 5.08 -16.91 0.19
N MET A 26 6.36 -17.14 0.48
CA MET A 26 7.44 -16.19 0.20
C MET A 26 7.61 -15.97 -1.31
N GLY A 27 7.56 -17.04 -2.11
CA GLY A 27 7.64 -16.95 -3.56
C GLY A 27 6.53 -16.09 -4.16
N ARG A 28 5.28 -16.27 -3.70
CA ARG A 28 4.16 -15.44 -4.16
C ARG A 28 4.27 -13.98 -3.72
N ARG A 29 4.71 -13.71 -2.48
CA ARG A 29 4.95 -12.33 -2.01
C ARG A 29 5.93 -11.59 -2.90
N THR A 30 7.08 -12.20 -3.17
CA THR A 30 8.10 -11.63 -4.04
C THR A 30 7.58 -11.46 -5.47
N ALA A 31 6.78 -12.40 -5.99
CA ALA A 31 6.19 -12.30 -7.31
C ALA A 31 5.26 -11.09 -7.44
N VAL A 32 4.42 -10.81 -6.44
CA VAL A 32 3.52 -9.64 -6.43
C VAL A 32 4.32 -8.32 -6.44
N GLN A 33 5.37 -8.22 -5.63
CA GLN A 33 6.24 -7.03 -5.61
C GLN A 33 6.92 -6.82 -6.97
N GLN A 34 7.53 -7.86 -7.55
CA GLN A 34 8.16 -7.79 -8.86
C GLN A 34 7.15 -7.44 -9.97
N GLN A 35 5.94 -8.00 -9.90
CA GLN A 35 4.88 -7.66 -10.84
C GLN A 35 4.51 -6.19 -10.75
N LYS A 36 4.41 -5.63 -9.53
CA LYS A 36 4.17 -4.21 -9.34
C LYS A 36 5.28 -3.35 -9.92
N GLU A 37 6.54 -3.69 -9.64
CA GLU A 37 7.71 -2.98 -10.17
C GLU A 37 7.71 -2.97 -11.70
N ARG A 38 7.41 -4.11 -12.34
CA ARG A 38 7.31 -4.23 -13.80
C ARG A 38 6.15 -3.43 -14.39
N ALA A 39 5.01 -3.41 -13.71
CA ALA A 39 3.85 -2.62 -14.13
C ALA A 39 4.07 -1.11 -13.93
N GLY A 40 4.96 -0.75 -13.00
CA GLY A 40 5.21 0.62 -12.58
C GLY A 40 4.16 1.14 -11.60
N TYR A 41 4.44 2.33 -11.07
CA TYR A 41 3.59 3.03 -10.13
C TYR A 41 2.88 4.19 -10.84
N ARG A 42 1.57 4.29 -10.64
CA ARG A 42 0.76 5.37 -11.21
C ARG A 42 0.93 6.64 -10.39
N ASN A 43 1.09 7.77 -11.06
CA ASN A 43 1.28 9.04 -10.39
C ASN A 43 -0.07 9.67 -10.02
N LEU A 44 -0.41 9.66 -8.73
CA LEU A 44 -1.64 10.24 -8.20
C LEU A 44 -1.69 11.77 -8.39
N ASP A 45 -0.57 12.46 -8.19
CA ASP A 45 -0.45 13.91 -8.20
C ASP A 45 -0.87 14.44 -9.58
N ARG A 46 -0.22 13.91 -10.62
CA ARG A 46 -0.50 14.27 -12.01
C ARG A 46 -1.95 13.96 -12.41
N MET A 47 -2.52 12.87 -11.91
CA MET A 47 -3.92 12.52 -12.19
C MET A 47 -4.87 13.57 -11.60
N ILE A 48 -4.65 13.94 -10.33
CA ILE A 48 -5.47 14.93 -9.63
C ILE A 48 -5.33 16.30 -10.31
N GLU A 49 -4.11 16.76 -10.54
CA GLU A 49 -3.80 18.02 -11.25
C GLU A 49 -4.51 18.07 -12.60
N GLN A 50 -4.34 17.04 -13.43
CA GLN A 50 -4.94 16.99 -14.76
C GLN A 50 -6.47 17.09 -14.72
N LYS A 51 -7.13 16.43 -13.76
CA LYS A 51 -8.58 16.51 -13.60
C LYS A 51 -9.02 17.91 -13.15
N LEU A 52 -8.35 18.46 -12.14
CA LEU A 52 -8.65 19.79 -11.61
C LEU A 52 -8.44 20.88 -12.67
N SER A 53 -7.34 20.84 -13.43
CA SER A 53 -7.09 21.77 -14.55
C SER A 53 -8.13 21.68 -15.66
N GLN A 54 -8.77 20.52 -15.84
CA GLN A 54 -9.89 20.33 -16.78
C GLN A 54 -11.26 20.72 -16.20
N GLY A 55 -11.30 21.27 -14.98
CA GLY A 55 -12.56 21.57 -14.26
C GLY A 55 -13.35 20.32 -13.87
N LYS A 56 -12.71 19.14 -13.88
CA LYS A 56 -13.32 17.87 -13.46
C LYS A 56 -12.91 17.54 -12.03
N LYS A 57 -13.84 16.96 -11.28
CA LYS A 57 -13.57 16.50 -9.92
C LYS A 57 -12.94 15.10 -9.95
N PRO A 58 -11.75 14.89 -9.40
CA PRO A 58 -11.19 13.55 -9.26
C PRO A 58 -12.13 12.65 -8.44
N GLN A 59 -12.34 11.42 -8.90
CA GLN A 59 -13.21 10.45 -8.24
C GLN A 59 -12.37 9.46 -7.43
N ILE A 60 -12.47 9.50 -6.10
CA ILE A 60 -11.69 8.63 -5.23
C ILE A 60 -12.64 7.84 -4.33
N ALA A 61 -12.55 6.52 -4.37
CA ALA A 61 -13.27 5.67 -3.41
C ALA A 61 -12.46 5.49 -2.13
N LEU A 62 -13.11 5.65 -0.99
CA LEU A 62 -12.54 5.56 0.34
C LEU A 62 -13.05 4.27 1.00
N ILE A 63 -12.24 3.21 1.00
CA ILE A 63 -12.54 1.96 1.66
C ILE A 63 -12.16 2.07 3.14
N CYS A 64 -13.11 1.86 4.05
CA CYS A 64 -12.85 1.90 5.48
C CYS A 64 -13.63 0.82 6.25
N GLY A 65 -13.25 0.59 7.50
CA GLY A 65 -13.98 -0.30 8.41
C GLY A 65 -15.40 0.20 8.68
N LYS A 66 -16.37 -0.72 8.83
CA LYS A 66 -17.79 -0.39 9.06
C LYS A 66 -18.02 0.63 10.19
N THR A 67 -17.37 0.44 11.33
CA THR A 67 -17.51 1.25 12.55
C THR A 67 -16.45 2.34 12.70
N SER A 68 -15.65 2.57 11.66
CA SER A 68 -14.49 3.45 11.77
C SER A 68 -14.86 4.93 11.64
N MET A 69 -14.25 5.77 12.47
CA MET A 69 -14.31 7.24 12.38
C MET A 69 -13.22 7.84 11.48
N VAL A 70 -12.35 7.02 10.89
CA VAL A 70 -11.19 7.49 10.10
C VAL A 70 -11.58 8.32 8.87
N LEU A 71 -12.79 8.15 8.34
CA LEU A 71 -13.29 9.00 7.27
C LEU A 71 -13.49 10.45 7.74
N GLN A 72 -13.91 10.64 8.99
CA GLN A 72 -14.06 11.96 9.57
C GLN A 72 -12.70 12.67 9.68
N ASP A 73 -11.63 11.94 10.01
CA ASP A 73 -10.27 12.48 10.03
C ASP A 73 -9.83 12.97 8.65
N VAL A 74 -10.10 12.16 7.60
CA VAL A 74 -9.81 12.55 6.21
C VAL A 74 -10.59 13.80 5.82
N PHE A 75 -11.90 13.82 6.10
CA PHE A 75 -12.76 14.95 5.71
C PHE A 75 -12.45 16.23 6.49
N SER A 76 -12.12 16.12 7.77
CA SER A 76 -11.78 17.27 8.61
C SER A 76 -10.44 17.88 8.17
N ALA A 77 -9.46 17.04 7.81
CA ALA A 77 -8.20 17.48 7.23
C ALA A 77 -8.39 18.13 5.84
N LEU A 78 -9.27 17.55 5.02
CA LEU A 78 -9.57 18.05 3.68
C LEU A 78 -10.28 19.42 3.70
N ASN A 79 -11.09 19.68 4.73
CA ASN A 79 -11.78 20.95 4.97
C ASN A 79 -12.46 21.53 3.70
N ASP A 80 -12.16 22.78 3.35
CA ASP A 80 -12.78 23.51 2.24
C ASP A 80 -12.41 22.97 0.85
N ALA A 81 -11.41 22.08 0.74
CA ALA A 81 -11.05 21.45 -0.51
C ALA A 81 -11.99 20.29 -0.89
N LYS A 82 -12.83 19.80 0.04
CA LYS A 82 -13.74 18.65 -0.17
C LYS A 82 -14.63 18.77 -1.42
N PRO A 83 -15.23 19.93 -1.75
CA PRO A 83 -16.10 20.07 -2.93
C PRO A 83 -15.38 19.88 -4.27
N ASN A 84 -14.04 19.93 -4.31
CA ASN A 84 -13.24 19.72 -5.52
C ASN A 84 -13.06 18.24 -5.86
N TYR A 85 -13.43 17.33 -4.95
CA TYR A 85 -13.36 15.88 -5.14
C TYR A 85 -14.74 15.26 -5.14
N LYS A 86 -14.87 14.12 -5.81
CA LYS A 86 -16.01 13.21 -5.64
C LYS A 86 -15.54 11.99 -4.86
N LEU A 87 -15.68 12.08 -3.54
CA LEU A 87 -15.28 11.03 -2.61
C LEU A 87 -16.44 10.04 -2.41
N VAL A 88 -16.20 8.76 -2.67
CA VAL A 88 -17.20 7.70 -2.52
C VAL A 88 -16.84 6.82 -1.33
N GLU A 89 -17.64 6.86 -0.28
CA GLU A 89 -17.43 6.02 0.90
C GLU A 89 -17.80 4.56 0.61
N HIS A 90 -16.91 3.62 0.94
CA HIS A 90 -17.17 2.19 0.79
C HIS A 90 -16.81 1.43 2.08
N ARG A 91 -17.82 1.20 2.92
CA ARG A 91 -17.66 0.58 4.23
C ARG A 91 -17.64 -0.94 4.13
N VAL A 92 -16.55 -1.55 4.56
CA VAL A 92 -16.35 -3.02 4.50
C VAL A 92 -15.86 -3.56 5.83
N ASN A 93 -15.99 -4.88 6.01
CA ASN A 93 -15.31 -5.56 7.09
C ASN A 93 -13.83 -5.74 6.71
N LEU A 94 -12.97 -4.85 7.20
CA LEU A 94 -11.52 -4.90 6.94
C LEU A 94 -10.82 -6.09 7.62
N SER A 95 -11.50 -6.85 8.47
CA SER A 95 -10.99 -8.14 8.99
C SER A 95 -11.34 -9.32 8.09
N SER A 96 -12.03 -9.09 6.96
CA SER A 96 -12.40 -10.14 6.00
C SER A 96 -11.68 -9.96 4.67
N LYS A 97 -10.78 -10.89 4.35
CA LYS A 97 -10.07 -10.95 3.07
C LYS A 97 -11.03 -10.89 1.88
N LYS A 98 -12.04 -11.75 1.90
CA LYS A 98 -13.09 -11.79 0.86
C LYS A 98 -13.84 -10.46 0.76
N GLY A 99 -14.08 -9.79 1.89
CA GLY A 99 -14.69 -8.46 1.92
C GLY A 99 -13.87 -7.42 1.17
N ILE A 100 -12.56 -7.38 1.41
CA ILE A 100 -11.63 -6.44 0.76
C ILE A 100 -11.52 -6.74 -0.74
N ILE A 101 -11.31 -8.01 -1.12
CA ILE A 101 -11.21 -8.42 -2.53
C ILE A 101 -12.49 -8.09 -3.30
N ASN A 102 -13.67 -8.35 -2.70
CA ASN A 102 -14.94 -8.01 -3.31
C ASN A 102 -15.11 -6.49 -3.48
N ALA A 103 -14.63 -5.69 -2.53
CA ALA A 103 -14.65 -4.24 -2.62
C ALA A 103 -13.80 -3.76 -3.80
N PHE A 104 -12.57 -4.27 -3.94
CA PHE A 104 -11.72 -3.99 -5.10
C PHE A 104 -12.41 -4.37 -6.41
N ALA A 105 -13.00 -5.56 -6.49
CA ALA A 105 -13.68 -6.02 -7.70
C ALA A 105 -14.90 -5.17 -8.08
N GLN A 106 -15.66 -4.67 -7.09
CA GLN A 106 -16.79 -3.77 -7.32
C GLN A 106 -16.32 -2.39 -7.78
N LEU A 107 -15.40 -1.78 -7.04
CA LEU A 107 -14.90 -0.44 -7.32
C LEU A 107 -14.09 -0.37 -8.63
N ASN A 108 -13.45 -1.46 -9.05
CA ASN A 108 -12.75 -1.52 -10.34
C ASN A 108 -13.67 -1.42 -11.57
N LYS A 109 -15.00 -1.57 -11.39
CA LYS A 109 -15.99 -1.39 -12.45
C LYS A 109 -16.51 0.05 -12.56
N GLU A 110 -16.26 0.85 -11.54
CA GLU A 110 -16.68 2.24 -11.47
C GLU A 110 -15.66 3.16 -12.18
N PRO A 111 -16.07 4.34 -12.68
CA PRO A 111 -15.16 5.32 -13.28
C PRO A 111 -14.40 6.09 -12.18
N LEU A 112 -13.64 5.35 -11.37
CA LEU A 112 -12.81 5.91 -10.30
C LEU A 112 -11.42 6.22 -10.83
N ASP A 113 -10.86 7.30 -10.33
CA ASP A 113 -9.47 7.66 -10.59
C ASP A 113 -8.54 7.08 -9.51
N GLY A 114 -9.04 6.92 -8.29
CA GLY A 114 -8.30 6.33 -7.17
C GLY A 114 -9.16 5.47 -6.26
N ILE A 115 -8.53 4.48 -5.62
CA ILE A 115 -9.10 3.71 -4.51
C ILE A 115 -8.14 3.84 -3.34
N ALA A 116 -8.60 4.49 -2.27
CA ALA A 116 -7.88 4.62 -1.02
C ALA A 116 -8.41 3.62 0.00
N ILE A 117 -7.55 2.74 0.51
CA ILE A 117 -7.85 1.95 1.69
C ILE A 117 -7.36 2.69 2.94
N ILE A 118 -8.29 2.98 3.84
CA ILE A 118 -8.08 3.85 4.99
C ILE A 118 -8.41 3.08 6.25
N ARG A 119 -7.45 3.07 7.17
CA ARG A 119 -7.61 2.40 8.45
C ARG A 119 -6.73 3.07 9.50
N GLY A 120 -7.25 3.19 10.72
CA GLY A 120 -6.56 3.83 11.85
C GLY A 120 -5.38 2.99 12.36
N GLY A 121 -4.75 3.39 13.46
CA GLY A 121 -3.80 2.52 14.16
C GLY A 121 -4.48 1.36 14.90
N GLY A 122 -3.69 0.40 15.38
CA GLY A 122 -4.15 -0.70 16.26
C GLY A 122 -4.00 -2.10 15.66
N PRO A 123 -4.42 -3.16 16.37
CA PRO A 123 -4.26 -4.55 15.95
C PRO A 123 -5.17 -4.94 14.79
N GLY A 124 -4.81 -5.94 13.97
CA GLY A 124 -5.60 -6.36 12.81
C GLY A 124 -5.11 -5.80 11.47
N LEU A 125 -3.82 -5.44 11.38
CA LEU A 125 -3.17 -4.96 10.15
C LEU A 125 -2.56 -6.09 9.32
N GLU A 126 -2.33 -7.24 9.93
CA GLU A 126 -1.75 -8.44 9.32
C GLU A 126 -2.55 -8.93 8.11
N ILE A 127 -3.84 -8.58 8.02
CA ILE A 127 -4.66 -8.91 6.87
C ILE A 127 -4.18 -8.22 5.58
N PHE A 128 -3.56 -7.05 5.68
CA PHE A 128 -3.00 -6.33 4.53
C PHE A 128 -1.67 -6.91 4.05
N ASP A 129 -1.09 -7.89 4.78
CA ASP A 129 0.03 -8.72 4.34
C ASP A 129 -0.39 -9.98 3.58
N ASP A 130 -1.70 -10.19 3.40
CA ASP A 130 -2.24 -11.31 2.65
C ASP A 130 -1.99 -11.12 1.15
N VAL A 131 -1.38 -12.14 0.56
CA VAL A 131 -0.93 -12.14 -0.84
C VAL A 131 -2.10 -12.05 -1.81
N GLU A 132 -3.25 -12.66 -1.52
CA GLU A 132 -4.39 -12.63 -2.43
C GLU A 132 -5.02 -11.23 -2.48
N ILE A 133 -4.99 -10.49 -1.37
CA ILE A 133 -5.42 -9.08 -1.36
C ILE A 133 -4.47 -8.26 -2.23
N ALA A 134 -3.18 -8.49 -2.09
CA ALA A 134 -2.15 -7.80 -2.86
C ALA A 134 -2.29 -8.11 -4.37
N GLU A 135 -2.43 -9.38 -4.76
CA GLU A 135 -2.70 -9.82 -6.13
C GLU A 135 -3.99 -9.22 -6.70
N ALA A 136 -5.07 -9.16 -5.90
CA ALA A 136 -6.32 -8.53 -6.32
C ALA A 136 -6.13 -7.04 -6.59
N SER A 137 -5.31 -6.36 -5.77
CA SER A 137 -5.02 -4.94 -5.92
C SER A 137 -4.21 -4.61 -7.18
N LEU A 138 -3.34 -5.52 -7.65
CA LEU A 138 -2.59 -5.36 -8.90
C LEU A 138 -3.49 -5.30 -10.15
N LYS A 139 -4.70 -5.85 -10.07
CA LYS A 139 -5.69 -5.85 -11.17
C LYS A 139 -6.53 -4.58 -11.23
N LEU A 140 -6.34 -3.66 -10.28
CA LEU A 140 -7.07 -2.40 -10.25
C LEU A 140 -6.60 -1.49 -11.38
N LYS A 141 -7.56 -0.89 -12.11
CA LYS A 141 -7.35 0.23 -13.05
C LYS A 141 -7.15 1.58 -12.34
N PRO A 142 -7.91 1.94 -11.29
CA PRO A 142 -7.66 3.18 -10.53
C PRO A 142 -6.36 3.11 -9.72
N VAL A 143 -5.83 4.28 -9.38
CA VAL A 143 -4.64 4.43 -8.54
C VAL A 143 -4.88 3.85 -7.15
N LEU A 144 -4.02 2.94 -6.69
CA LEU A 144 -4.11 2.32 -5.38
C LEU A 144 -3.44 3.21 -4.34
N ILE A 145 -4.22 3.67 -3.36
CA ILE A 145 -3.77 4.54 -2.29
C ILE A 145 -3.92 3.79 -0.97
N THR A 146 -2.93 3.88 -0.09
CA THR A 146 -3.02 3.30 1.26
C THR A 146 -2.81 4.39 2.29
N ALA A 147 -3.76 4.52 3.23
CA ALA A 147 -3.66 5.34 4.43
C ALA A 147 -3.95 4.46 5.64
N ILE A 148 -3.07 3.49 5.86
CA ILE A 148 -3.15 2.48 6.92
C ILE A 148 -2.19 2.92 8.02
N GLY A 149 -2.73 3.16 9.22
CA GLY A 149 -2.01 3.77 10.34
C GLY A 149 -0.76 3.01 10.82
N HIS A 150 0.14 3.78 11.43
CA HIS A 150 1.46 3.45 12.03
C HIS A 150 2.63 3.39 11.01
N ALA A 151 3.68 4.18 11.28
CA ALA A 151 4.82 4.34 10.39
C ALA A 151 5.74 3.10 10.33
N GLN A 152 5.64 2.19 11.30
CA GLN A 152 6.41 0.94 11.33
C GLN A 152 5.73 -0.22 10.62
N ASP A 153 4.44 -0.09 10.30
CA ASP A 153 3.72 -1.13 9.58
C ASP A 153 3.96 -0.92 8.07
N ASP A 154 4.81 -1.76 7.50
CA ASP A 154 5.09 -1.80 6.06
C ASP A 154 4.47 -3.06 5.46
N THR A 155 3.15 -3.08 5.44
CA THR A 155 2.38 -4.23 4.95
C THR A 155 2.62 -4.43 3.45
N LEU A 156 2.47 -5.66 2.97
CA LEU A 156 2.61 -6.00 1.54
C LEU A 156 1.76 -5.08 0.66
N LEU A 157 0.52 -4.78 1.07
CA LEU A 157 -0.36 -3.87 0.33
C LEU A 157 0.19 -2.43 0.26
N GLN A 158 0.84 -1.94 1.32
CA GLN A 158 1.50 -0.63 1.33
C GLN A 158 2.74 -0.60 0.45
N GLN A 159 3.49 -1.70 0.36
CA GLN A 159 4.69 -1.81 -0.49
C GLN A 159 4.35 -1.75 -1.99
N ILE A 160 3.17 -2.24 -2.37
CA ILE A 160 2.70 -2.24 -3.76
C ILE A 160 1.71 -1.10 -4.08
N ALA A 161 1.42 -0.24 -3.09
CA ALA A 161 0.56 0.92 -3.29
C ALA A 161 1.19 1.91 -4.29
N ASP A 162 0.36 2.56 -5.09
CA ASP A 162 0.82 3.65 -5.95
C ASP A 162 1.23 4.88 -5.13
N LYS A 163 0.49 5.14 -4.03
CA LYS A 163 0.85 6.18 -3.06
C LYS A 163 0.50 5.75 -1.64
N LYS A 164 1.45 5.91 -0.72
CA LYS A 164 1.35 5.54 0.70
C LYS A 164 1.30 6.79 1.57
N PHE A 165 0.36 6.81 2.51
CA PHE A 165 0.23 7.80 3.57
C PHE A 165 0.30 7.11 4.94
N ALA A 166 0.97 7.74 5.89
CA ALA A 166 1.14 7.19 7.24
C ALA A 166 -0.15 7.17 8.06
N THR A 167 -1.09 8.09 7.79
CA THR A 167 -2.33 8.23 8.54
C THR A 167 -3.49 8.67 7.63
N PRO A 168 -4.76 8.39 8.04
CA PRO A 168 -5.93 8.95 7.39
C PRO A 168 -5.89 10.49 7.28
N THR A 169 -5.44 11.17 8.34
CA THR A 169 -5.28 12.64 8.35
C THR A 169 -4.27 13.11 7.30
N ALA A 170 -3.15 12.42 7.14
CA ALA A 170 -2.14 12.77 6.13
C ALA A 170 -2.69 12.67 4.71
N LEU A 171 -3.54 11.68 4.43
CA LEU A 171 -4.26 11.60 3.15
C LEU A 171 -5.17 12.81 2.93
N GLY A 172 -5.92 13.23 3.95
CA GLY A 172 -6.79 14.40 3.87
C GLY A 172 -6.02 15.70 3.62
N ASN A 173 -4.91 15.92 4.34
CA ASN A 173 -4.04 17.08 4.14
C ASN A 173 -3.43 17.09 2.74
N TYR A 174 -2.92 15.95 2.26
CA TYR A 174 -2.39 15.84 0.91
C TYR A 174 -3.43 16.21 -0.16
N LEU A 175 -4.66 15.68 -0.04
CA LEU A 175 -5.72 16.01 -1.00
C LEU A 175 -6.08 17.50 -0.96
N ARG A 176 -6.00 18.14 0.21
CA ARG A 176 -6.17 19.59 0.35
C ARG A 176 -5.04 20.36 -0.32
N GLU A 177 -3.79 19.98 -0.06
CA GLU A 177 -2.60 20.56 -0.68
C GLU A 177 -2.64 20.44 -2.22
N MET A 178 -3.16 19.35 -2.78
CA MET A 178 -3.31 19.22 -4.24
C MET A 178 -4.30 20.22 -4.86
N VAL A 179 -5.23 20.75 -4.07
CA VAL A 179 -6.19 21.78 -4.52
C VAL A 179 -5.64 23.18 -4.29
N GLU A 180 -5.06 23.42 -3.11
CA GLU A 180 -4.51 24.72 -2.73
C GLU A 180 -3.18 25.01 -3.44
N GLY A 181 -2.35 24.00 -3.58
CA GLY A 181 -0.98 24.00 -4.12
C GLY A 181 -0.90 23.71 -5.61
N GLY A 182 -1.86 24.22 -6.41
CA GLY A 182 -1.75 24.28 -7.88
C GLY A 182 -0.51 25.02 -8.41
N GLY A 183 0.41 25.46 -7.53
CA GLY A 183 1.81 25.71 -7.81
C GLY A 183 2.66 25.37 -6.58
N GLU A 184 3.61 24.45 -6.75
CA GLU A 184 4.80 24.24 -5.92
C GLU A 184 4.60 23.82 -4.45
N THR A 185 4.82 22.54 -4.15
CA THR A 185 5.74 22.10 -3.08
C THR A 185 6.01 20.60 -3.15
N ALA A 186 6.98 20.23 -3.98
CA ALA A 186 7.75 19.01 -3.78
C ALA A 186 8.74 19.27 -2.64
N VAL A 187 8.48 18.74 -1.45
CA VAL A 187 9.45 18.72 -0.35
C VAL A 187 9.60 17.28 0.15
N SER A 188 10.62 16.61 -0.42
CA SER A 188 11.68 15.78 0.21
C SER A 188 11.27 14.86 1.39
N ASN A 189 11.68 13.59 1.56
CA ASN A 189 12.89 12.84 1.20
C ASN A 189 12.66 11.38 1.70
N THR A 190 12.95 10.29 1.00
CA THR A 190 14.10 9.34 1.17
C THR A 190 13.57 7.96 0.70
N LYS A 191 14.25 7.05 0.01
CA LYS A 191 15.67 6.73 -0.21
C LYS A 191 15.78 5.97 -1.54
N GLN A 192 16.64 6.39 -2.47
CA GLN A 192 17.18 5.51 -3.50
C GLN A 192 18.54 4.93 -3.03
N PRO A 193 18.86 3.67 -3.36
CA PRO A 193 20.13 3.06 -2.96
C PRO A 193 21.29 3.59 -3.80
N ASN A 194 22.34 4.04 -3.12
CA ASN A 194 23.56 4.57 -3.74
C ASN A 194 24.35 3.45 -4.44
N LYS A 195 24.58 3.58 -5.75
CA LYS A 195 25.49 2.72 -6.53
C LYS A 195 26.73 3.54 -6.87
N ASN A 196 27.88 3.08 -6.36
CA ASN A 196 29.27 3.27 -6.77
C ASN A 196 29.59 4.30 -7.88
N GLN A 197 30.64 5.11 -7.68
CA GLN A 197 31.95 4.91 -8.35
C GLN A 197 33.02 5.96 -7.99
N THR A 198 34.14 5.43 -7.47
CA THR A 198 35.52 5.64 -7.90
C THR A 198 36.12 7.06 -7.94
N SER A 199 36.90 7.40 -6.92
CA SER A 199 37.93 8.43 -6.98
C SER A 199 39.25 7.85 -7.54
N MET A 200 39.60 8.15 -8.78
CA MET A 200 41.01 8.13 -9.23
C MET A 200 41.60 9.52 -9.03
N THR A 201 42.64 9.64 -8.22
CA THR A 201 43.44 10.86 -8.06
C THR A 201 44.53 10.93 -9.14
N PRO A 202 44.89 12.11 -9.66
CA PRO A 202 46.12 12.28 -10.43
C PRO A 202 47.21 12.99 -9.61
N ALA A 203 48.46 12.72 -10.04
CA ALA A 203 49.70 13.47 -9.83
C ALA A 203 50.54 13.17 -8.58
N THR A 204 51.73 12.60 -8.82
CA THR A 204 52.96 12.97 -8.13
C THR A 204 54.09 12.95 -9.16
N TRP A 205 54.66 14.13 -9.44
CA TRP A 205 55.96 14.28 -10.12
C TRP A 205 56.93 14.76 -9.05
N ILE A 206 58.01 14.02 -8.81
CA ILE A 206 59.20 14.51 -8.11
C ILE A 206 60.38 14.29 -9.04
N ALA A 207 61.00 15.39 -9.42
CA ALA A 207 62.32 15.44 -10.03
C ALA A 207 63.37 15.30 -8.92
N ILE A 208 64.39 14.46 -9.16
CA ILE A 208 65.85 14.65 -8.99
C ILE A 208 66.51 13.51 -9.76
#